data_AF-A0AAU5U480-F1
#
_entry.id   AF-A0AAU5U480-F1
#
_cell.length_a   1.000
_cell.length_b   1.000
_cell.length_c   1.000
_cell.angle_alpha   90.00
_cell.angle_beta   90.00
_cell.angle_gamma   90.00
#
_symmetry.space_group_name_H-M   'P 1'
#
loop_
_entity.id
_entity.type
_entity.pdbx_description
1 polymer ?
#
loop_
_entity_poly.entity_id
_entity_poly.type
_entity_poly.pdbx_seq_one_letter_code
_entity_poly.pdbx_strand_id
1 'polypeptide(L)'
;MSRAEQPSRRTVLAAAVAAAVAGSAGPAVAADATTGAGGSAEAPARLVDNRFWTSYADWRGGLTKGTRAVAGARPGLVIGAAAGTVDYTDPHTGTTASWEYATWTSPVHKLAVPSTEAIASWNAHTPDGTWIQVELKGTYSDGTATPWYVMGRWAAGDQDIRRTSVDDQSDDKSSIWTDTFAIDDPATGLRLTSYRLRLTLYRKPGTKRTPTVWRLGAMGSDIPDRFTVPASAPGLAQELSVPRYSQEIHAGQYPEYDNGGEAWCSPTSSQMIIEYWGGRLTPEQLAWVDPTYADPQVCHAARYTFDYQYAGCGNWPFNAAYAATFDGLQGVVTRLGSLTDLETLIAAGIPAITSQSFLKEELTGAGYGTSGHLMTVIGFTAEGDVIANDPASPNDEAVRRVYKRAEWEKIWLRTKRYNASGKVVSGTGGVCYLYFPARPTPRQCKALAAVGVR
;
A
#
# COMPACT_ATOMS: atom_id res chain seq x y z
N MET A 1 42.30 21.15 11.91
CA MET A 1 42.00 19.79 11.44
C MET A 1 41.42 19.00 12.59
N SER A 2 40.11 18.79 12.59
CA SER A 2 39.41 17.70 13.27
C SER A 2 37.99 17.70 12.70
N ARG A 3 37.60 16.61 12.06
CA ARG A 3 36.26 16.38 11.50
C ARG A 3 35.30 16.18 12.67
N ALA A 4 34.33 17.06 12.81
CA ALA A 4 33.17 16.80 13.67
C ALA A 4 32.24 15.83 12.91
N GLU A 5 32.09 14.63 13.48
CA GLU A 5 31.08 13.65 13.09
C GLU A 5 29.68 14.29 13.17
N GLN A 6 28.92 14.21 12.08
CA GLN A 6 27.52 14.61 12.06
C GLN A 6 26.66 13.46 12.60
N PRO A 7 25.71 13.71 13.53
CA PRO A 7 24.83 12.66 14.03
C PRO A 7 23.80 12.23 12.98
N SER A 8 23.56 10.92 12.91
CA SER A 8 22.56 10.26 12.06
C SER A 8 21.14 10.76 12.36
N ARG A 9 20.43 11.23 11.33
CA ARG A 9 19.03 11.71 11.42
C ARG A 9 18.04 10.55 11.57
N ARG A 10 17.90 10.03 12.79
CA ARG A 10 16.59 9.53 13.25
C ARG A 10 15.73 10.76 13.55
N THR A 11 14.56 10.87 12.92
CA THR A 11 13.51 11.90 13.09
C THR A 11 13.48 13.00 12.01
N VAL A 12 12.90 12.72 10.84
CA VAL A 12 12.02 13.67 10.13
C VAL A 12 10.92 12.88 9.39
N LEU A 13 9.83 12.60 10.10
CA LEU A 13 8.50 12.39 9.50
C LEU A 13 7.50 12.92 10.53
N ALA A 14 7.51 14.25 10.64
CA ALA A 14 6.47 15.03 11.26
C ALA A 14 5.88 15.90 10.16
N ALA A 15 4.87 15.39 9.47
CA ALA A 15 4.00 16.24 8.67
C ALA A 15 3.29 17.20 9.63
N ALA A 16 3.37 18.49 9.29
CA ALA A 16 2.84 19.60 10.06
C ALA A 16 1.30 19.50 10.16
N VAL A 17 0.79 19.57 11.39
CA VAL A 17 -0.56 20.06 11.66
C VAL A 17 -0.40 21.15 12.71
N ALA A 18 -0.51 22.40 12.25
CA ALA A 18 -0.71 23.56 13.08
C ALA A 18 -2.07 24.15 12.73
N ALA A 19 -3.04 23.97 13.62
CA ALA A 19 -4.19 24.85 13.77
C ALA A 19 -4.65 24.79 15.23
N ALA A 20 -4.73 25.97 15.84
CA ALA A 20 -5.04 26.19 17.25
C ALA A 20 -6.55 26.15 17.51
N VAL A 21 -6.97 25.53 18.62
CA VAL A 21 -8.20 25.93 19.32
C VAL A 21 -8.01 25.76 20.83
N ALA A 22 -8.36 26.80 21.56
CA ALA A 22 -8.24 26.94 23.00
C ALA A 22 -9.12 25.93 23.77
N GLY A 23 -8.61 25.50 24.93
CA GLY A 23 -9.27 24.53 25.79
C GLY A 23 -10.47 25.08 26.57
N SER A 24 -11.38 24.16 26.90
CA SER A 24 -12.06 24.15 28.19
C SER A 24 -12.31 22.70 28.59
N ALA A 25 -11.90 22.35 29.80
CA ALA A 25 -12.09 21.04 30.41
C ALA A 25 -13.51 20.93 30.99
N GLY A 26 -14.19 19.82 30.72
CA GLY A 26 -15.44 19.42 31.38
C GLY A 26 -15.37 17.93 31.74
N PRO A 27 -15.88 17.51 32.92
CA PRO A 27 -15.57 16.20 33.49
C PRO A 27 -16.30 15.05 32.79
N ALA A 28 -15.60 13.92 32.69
CA ALA A 28 -16.11 12.64 32.24
C ALA A 28 -17.12 12.07 33.24
N VAL A 29 -18.27 11.62 32.73
CA VAL A 29 -19.24 10.82 33.48
C VAL A 29 -19.16 9.39 32.96
N ALA A 30 -18.74 8.48 33.82
CA ALA A 30 -18.82 7.04 33.61
C ALA A 30 -20.31 6.62 33.65
N ALA A 31 -20.74 5.80 32.68
CA ALA A 31 -22.05 5.17 32.72
C ALA A 31 -21.87 3.65 32.80
N ASP A 32 -22.46 3.09 33.86
CA ASP A 32 -22.46 1.69 34.25
C ASP A 32 -23.05 0.76 33.18
N ALA A 33 -22.48 -0.44 33.14
CA ALA A 33 -22.99 -1.58 32.40
C ALA A 33 -24.30 -2.10 33.01
N THR A 34 -25.33 -2.24 32.18
CA THR A 34 -26.46 -3.13 32.48
C THR A 34 -26.74 -4.06 31.30
N THR A 35 -26.94 -5.32 31.66
CA THR A 35 -27.09 -6.51 30.82
C THR A 35 -28.40 -6.50 30.02
N GLY A 36 -28.31 -6.77 28.71
CA GLY A 36 -29.45 -7.07 27.84
C GLY A 36 -29.16 -8.32 27.00
N ALA A 37 -30.00 -9.34 27.15
CA ALA A 37 -29.90 -10.62 26.48
C ALA A 37 -30.36 -10.57 25.01
N GLY A 38 -29.70 -11.37 24.15
CA GLY A 38 -30.36 -12.09 23.06
C GLY A 38 -30.75 -11.29 21.81
N GLY A 39 -29.80 -10.57 21.19
CA GLY A 39 -29.88 -10.21 19.78
C GLY A 39 -29.08 -11.20 18.94
N SER A 40 -29.64 -11.74 17.86
CA SER A 40 -28.86 -12.43 16.82
C SER A 40 -27.67 -11.55 16.48
N ALA A 41 -26.45 -12.02 16.71
CA ALA A 41 -25.24 -11.25 16.45
C ALA A 41 -25.20 -10.89 14.96
N GLU A 42 -25.64 -9.68 14.65
CA GLU A 42 -25.48 -9.08 13.35
C GLU A 42 -23.97 -9.08 13.08
N ALA A 43 -23.55 -9.69 11.97
CA ALA A 43 -22.13 -9.70 11.63
C ALA A 43 -21.64 -8.24 11.63
N PRO A 44 -20.51 -7.93 12.31
CA PRO A 44 -20.06 -6.56 12.45
C PRO A 44 -19.99 -5.90 11.07
N ALA A 45 -20.52 -4.68 10.97
CA ALA A 45 -20.52 -3.94 9.73
C ALA A 45 -19.09 -3.83 9.18
N ARG A 46 -18.90 -4.19 7.91
CA ARG A 46 -17.60 -4.05 7.25
C ARG A 46 -17.23 -2.58 7.21
N LEU A 47 -15.99 -2.26 7.59
CA LEU A 47 -15.44 -0.90 7.58
C LEU A 47 -14.56 -0.62 6.35
N VAL A 48 -14.48 -1.60 5.44
CA VAL A 48 -13.63 -1.59 4.25
C VAL A 48 -14.43 -2.09 3.07
N ASP A 49 -14.35 -1.39 1.95
CA ASP A 49 -14.88 -1.81 0.66
C ASP A 49 -13.76 -1.86 -0.37
N ASN A 50 -13.64 -2.98 -1.08
CA ASN A 50 -12.64 -3.18 -2.12
C ASN A 50 -13.35 -3.37 -3.45
N ARG A 51 -12.95 -2.59 -4.46
CA ARG A 51 -13.39 -2.81 -5.85
C ARG A 51 -12.22 -2.75 -6.81
N PHE A 52 -12.02 -3.86 -7.52
CA PHE A 52 -10.99 -4.02 -8.55
C PHE A 52 -11.61 -4.46 -9.87
N TRP A 53 -11.26 -3.80 -10.96
CA TRP A 53 -11.53 -4.20 -12.35
C TRP A 53 -10.38 -5.08 -12.84
N THR A 54 -10.68 -6.34 -13.18
CA THR A 54 -9.66 -7.35 -13.52
C THR A 54 -10.05 -8.23 -14.70
N SER A 55 -11.35 -8.37 -14.98
CA SER A 55 -11.85 -9.27 -16.03
C SER A 55 -11.99 -8.56 -17.38
N TYR A 56 -12.12 -9.35 -18.45
CA TYR A 56 -12.44 -8.79 -19.79
C TYR A 56 -13.76 -8.01 -19.78
N ALA A 57 -14.76 -8.49 -19.04
CA ALA A 57 -16.05 -7.81 -18.89
C ALA A 57 -15.91 -6.48 -18.13
N ASP A 58 -15.07 -6.44 -17.09
CA ASP A 58 -14.75 -5.20 -16.37
C ASP A 58 -14.15 -4.16 -17.31
N TRP A 59 -13.14 -4.55 -18.10
CA TRP A 59 -12.48 -3.65 -19.05
C TRP A 59 -13.45 -3.15 -20.13
N ARG A 60 -14.32 -4.02 -20.63
CA ARG A 60 -15.38 -3.67 -21.59
C ARG A 60 -16.44 -2.73 -21.01
N GLY A 61 -16.64 -2.75 -19.69
CA GLY A 61 -17.66 -1.95 -19.01
C GLY A 61 -17.28 -0.49 -18.83
N GLY A 62 -16.00 -0.14 -18.95
CA GLY A 62 -15.54 1.25 -18.84
C GLY A 62 -15.68 2.05 -20.13
N LEU A 63 -15.69 3.38 -19.99
CA LEU A 63 -15.68 4.31 -21.11
C LEU A 63 -14.28 4.38 -21.70
N THR A 64 -14.13 4.03 -22.97
CA THR A 64 -12.84 3.96 -23.66
C THR A 64 -12.65 5.15 -24.61
N LYS A 65 -11.46 5.75 -24.63
CA LYS A 65 -10.96 6.57 -25.73
C LYS A 65 -9.61 6.02 -26.17
N GLY A 66 -9.60 5.24 -27.25
CA GLY A 66 -8.37 4.63 -27.79
C GLY A 66 -7.89 3.37 -27.08
N THR A 67 -8.38 3.06 -25.87
CA THR A 67 -8.04 1.82 -25.16
C THR A 67 -8.80 0.62 -25.72
N ARG A 68 -8.23 -0.57 -25.54
CA ARG A 68 -8.83 -1.84 -25.98
C ARG A 68 -8.66 -2.90 -24.88
N ALA A 69 -9.75 -3.59 -24.57
CA ALA A 69 -9.71 -4.77 -23.72
C ALA A 69 -9.10 -5.96 -24.48
N VAL A 70 -8.20 -6.69 -23.84
CA VAL A 70 -7.57 -7.91 -24.35
C VAL A 70 -8.07 -9.07 -23.50
N ALA A 71 -8.67 -10.06 -24.16
CA ALA A 71 -9.09 -11.31 -23.53
C ALA A 71 -7.88 -12.26 -23.35
N GLY A 72 -8.05 -13.30 -22.54
CA GLY A 72 -7.03 -14.33 -22.33
C GLY A 72 -7.02 -14.82 -20.89
N ALA A 73 -5.98 -15.59 -20.54
CA ALA A 73 -5.81 -16.12 -19.19
C ALA A 73 -5.61 -15.03 -18.12
N ARG A 74 -5.07 -13.88 -18.52
CA ARG A 74 -4.97 -12.66 -17.70
C ARG A 74 -5.49 -11.49 -18.53
N PRO A 75 -6.80 -11.20 -18.50
CA PRO A 75 -7.37 -10.09 -19.24
C PRO A 75 -6.69 -8.77 -18.85
N GLY A 76 -6.53 -7.88 -19.82
CA GLY A 76 -5.89 -6.60 -19.58
C GLY A 76 -6.38 -5.51 -20.49
N LEU A 77 -5.97 -4.29 -20.20
CA LEU A 77 -6.27 -3.10 -20.96
C LEU A 77 -4.98 -2.56 -21.61
N VAL A 78 -5.06 -2.27 -22.90
CA VAL A 78 -3.94 -1.76 -23.71
C VAL A 78 -4.36 -0.55 -24.53
N ILE A 79 -3.39 0.12 -25.16
CA ILE A 79 -3.63 1.10 -26.22
C ILE A 79 -4.00 0.34 -27.50
N GLY A 80 -5.24 0.53 -27.98
CA GLY A 80 -5.68 0.05 -29.29
C GLY A 80 -5.33 1.06 -30.40
N ALA A 81 -5.69 2.32 -30.19
CA ALA A 81 -5.32 3.46 -31.02
C ALA A 81 -5.05 4.66 -30.11
N ALA A 82 -4.09 5.52 -30.47
CA ALA A 82 -3.86 6.75 -29.72
C ALA A 82 -5.10 7.66 -29.83
N ALA A 83 -5.59 8.16 -28.70
CA ALA A 83 -6.64 9.18 -28.65
C ALA A 83 -6.09 10.58 -28.96
N GLY A 84 -4.78 10.77 -28.78
CA GLY A 84 -4.05 11.99 -29.10
C GLY A 84 -2.61 11.90 -28.63
N THR A 85 -1.92 13.04 -28.70
CA THR A 85 -0.55 13.22 -28.21
C THR A 85 -0.53 14.31 -27.15
N VAL A 86 0.34 14.18 -26.16
CA VAL A 86 0.58 15.19 -25.12
C VAL A 86 2.07 15.25 -24.80
N ASP A 87 2.56 16.46 -24.54
CA ASP A 87 3.91 16.65 -24.01
C ASP A 87 3.87 16.56 -22.49
N TYR A 88 4.76 15.76 -21.93
CA TYR A 88 4.94 15.61 -20.48
C TYR A 88 6.35 16.04 -20.12
N THR A 89 6.44 17.02 -19.22
CA THR A 89 7.69 17.38 -18.54
C THR A 89 7.75 16.64 -17.22
N ASP A 90 8.73 15.77 -17.09
CA ASP A 90 8.99 15.06 -15.85
C ASP A 90 9.53 16.07 -14.81
N PRO A 91 8.86 16.26 -13.66
CA PRO A 91 9.21 17.31 -12.69
C PRO A 91 10.54 17.06 -11.99
N HIS A 92 11.04 15.82 -12.00
CA HIS A 92 12.24 15.40 -11.28
C HIS A 92 13.49 15.42 -12.15
N THR A 93 13.33 15.34 -13.48
CA THR A 93 14.44 15.43 -14.44
C THR A 93 14.43 16.71 -15.28
N GLY A 94 13.30 17.42 -15.33
CA GLY A 94 13.09 18.57 -16.22
C GLY A 94 13.00 18.20 -17.71
N THR A 95 13.02 16.90 -18.05
CA THR A 95 12.98 16.44 -19.44
C THR A 95 11.54 16.44 -19.97
N THR A 96 11.32 17.13 -21.08
CA THR A 96 10.05 17.09 -21.82
C THR A 96 10.11 16.04 -22.92
N ALA A 97 9.11 15.17 -22.97
CA ALA A 97 8.92 14.23 -24.07
C ALA A 97 7.46 14.19 -24.52
N SER A 98 7.26 13.94 -25.81
CA SER A 98 5.94 13.74 -26.39
C SER A 98 5.47 12.29 -26.25
N TRP A 99 4.19 12.11 -25.96
CA TRP A 99 3.57 10.80 -25.69
C TRP A 99 2.21 10.67 -26.39
N GLU A 100 2.03 9.58 -27.12
CA GLU A 100 0.68 9.15 -27.50
C GLU A 100 -0.03 8.60 -26.27
N TYR A 101 -1.31 8.91 -26.12
CA TYR A 101 -2.09 8.44 -24.99
C TYR A 101 -3.43 7.82 -25.40
N ALA A 102 -3.95 6.96 -24.53
CA ALA A 102 -5.32 6.48 -24.57
C ALA A 102 -5.91 6.44 -23.16
N THR A 103 -7.22 6.65 -23.02
CA THR A 103 -7.87 6.68 -21.70
C THR A 103 -8.95 5.62 -21.56
N TRP A 104 -9.11 5.17 -20.32
CA TRP A 104 -10.22 4.35 -19.87
C TRP A 104 -10.75 4.90 -18.55
N THR A 105 -12.06 5.06 -18.45
CA THR A 105 -12.71 5.50 -17.21
C THR A 105 -13.68 4.44 -16.73
N SER A 106 -13.56 4.06 -15.46
CA SER A 106 -14.42 3.05 -14.87
C SER A 106 -15.89 3.49 -14.86
N PRO A 107 -16.83 2.52 -14.80
CA PRO A 107 -18.15 2.79 -14.23
C PRO A 107 -18.03 3.41 -12.84
N VAL A 108 -19.07 4.13 -12.41
CA VAL A 108 -19.17 4.57 -11.00
C VAL A 108 -19.22 3.34 -10.11
N HIS A 109 -18.35 3.29 -9.11
CA HIS A 109 -18.47 2.36 -8.01
C HIS A 109 -19.08 3.08 -6.82
N LYS A 110 -20.26 2.63 -6.36
CA LYS A 110 -20.84 3.10 -5.10
C LYS A 110 -20.21 2.29 -3.98
N LEU A 111 -19.54 2.98 -3.06
CA LEU A 111 -18.89 2.34 -1.94
C LEU A 111 -19.94 1.72 -1.03
N ALA A 112 -19.76 0.43 -0.70
CA ALA A 112 -20.59 -0.22 0.32
C ALA A 112 -20.35 0.38 1.71
N VAL A 113 -19.17 0.98 1.90
CA VAL A 113 -18.76 1.71 3.09
C VAL A 113 -18.42 3.14 2.68
N PRO A 114 -19.31 4.13 2.89
CA PRO A 114 -18.97 5.53 2.71
C PRO A 114 -17.68 5.84 3.48
N SER A 115 -16.65 6.27 2.77
CA SER A 115 -15.27 6.20 3.24
C SER A 115 -14.72 7.55 3.67
N THR A 116 -13.84 7.55 4.67
CA THR A 116 -12.98 8.69 5.03
C THR A 116 -11.67 8.66 4.29
N GLU A 117 -11.21 7.47 3.89
CA GLU A 117 -9.98 7.28 3.13
C GLU A 117 -10.19 6.37 1.92
N ALA A 118 -9.41 6.58 0.87
CA ALA A 118 -9.33 5.65 -0.26
C ALA A 118 -7.92 5.57 -0.85
N ILE A 119 -7.49 4.36 -1.19
CA ILE A 119 -6.19 4.10 -1.84
C ILE A 119 -6.43 3.41 -3.18
N ALA A 120 -6.11 4.10 -4.27
CA ALA A 120 -6.13 3.51 -5.60
C ALA A 120 -4.87 2.70 -5.84
N SER A 121 -5.00 1.50 -6.42
CA SER A 121 -3.87 0.63 -6.76
C SER A 121 -4.08 -0.07 -8.10
N TRP A 122 -2.98 -0.47 -8.73
CA TRP A 122 -2.95 -1.05 -10.06
C TRP A 122 -1.90 -2.14 -10.18
N ASN A 123 -2.05 -2.99 -11.20
CA ASN A 123 -1.06 -3.99 -11.59
C ASN A 123 -0.84 -3.82 -13.09
N ALA A 124 0.38 -3.50 -13.49
CA ALA A 124 0.67 -3.14 -14.87
C ALA A 124 2.05 -3.63 -15.31
N HIS A 125 2.13 -3.99 -16.59
CA HIS A 125 3.38 -4.10 -17.31
C HIS A 125 3.57 -2.84 -18.15
N THR A 126 4.71 -2.19 -17.99
CA THR A 126 5.11 -0.97 -18.70
C THR A 126 6.47 -1.24 -19.36
N PRO A 127 6.50 -1.81 -20.58
CA PRO A 127 7.74 -1.93 -21.34
C PRO A 127 8.37 -0.56 -21.59
N ASP A 128 9.68 -0.52 -21.84
CA ASP A 128 10.38 0.72 -22.21
C ASP A 128 9.65 1.49 -23.31
N GLY A 129 9.55 2.81 -23.11
CA GLY A 129 8.79 3.72 -23.94
C GLY A 129 7.31 3.76 -23.56
N THR A 130 6.91 3.31 -22.37
CA THR A 130 5.51 3.34 -21.90
C THR A 130 5.40 3.63 -20.41
N TRP A 131 4.28 4.22 -20.00
CA TRP A 131 3.96 4.48 -18.60
C TRP A 131 2.44 4.69 -18.44
N ILE A 132 1.96 4.85 -17.21
CA ILE A 132 0.54 5.06 -16.91
C ILE A 132 0.31 6.18 -15.89
N GLN A 133 -0.87 6.79 -15.94
CA GLN A 133 -1.39 7.67 -14.89
C GLN A 133 -2.71 7.13 -14.38
N VAL A 134 -2.90 7.13 -13.06
CA VAL A 134 -4.15 6.77 -12.39
C VAL A 134 -4.72 7.98 -11.69
N GLU A 135 -6.01 8.23 -11.88
CA GLU A 135 -6.72 9.35 -11.30
C GLU A 135 -8.04 8.91 -10.66
N LEU A 136 -8.42 9.57 -9.57
CA LEU A 136 -9.66 9.33 -8.83
C LEU A 136 -10.56 10.56 -8.90
N LYS A 137 -11.85 10.35 -9.15
CA LYS A 137 -12.89 11.35 -8.93
C LYS A 137 -14.04 10.76 -8.15
N GLY A 138 -14.45 11.48 -7.11
CA GLY A 138 -15.42 11.06 -6.12
C GLY A 138 -16.70 11.88 -6.11
N THR A 139 -17.68 11.38 -5.35
CA THR A 139 -18.86 12.11 -4.90
C THR A 139 -18.96 12.00 -3.38
N TYR A 140 -19.11 13.14 -2.72
CA TYR A 140 -19.28 13.22 -1.27
C TYR A 140 -20.71 12.89 -0.84
N SER A 141 -20.90 12.66 0.46
CA SER A 141 -22.21 12.43 1.07
C SER A 141 -23.15 13.64 1.01
N ASP A 142 -22.62 14.84 0.84
CA ASP A 142 -23.39 16.07 0.59
C ASP A 142 -23.82 16.25 -0.89
N GLY A 143 -23.45 15.30 -1.76
CA GLY A 143 -23.78 15.31 -3.19
C GLY A 143 -22.81 16.10 -4.07
N THR A 144 -21.86 16.83 -3.49
CA THR A 144 -20.80 17.53 -4.26
C THR A 144 -19.74 16.56 -4.76
N ALA A 145 -18.96 16.95 -5.77
CA ALA A 145 -17.93 16.11 -6.37
C ALA A 145 -16.54 16.60 -6.02
N THR A 146 -15.59 15.67 -5.89
CA THR A 146 -14.16 15.99 -5.80
C THR A 146 -13.69 16.54 -7.17
N PRO A 147 -12.54 17.24 -7.22
CA PRO A 147 -11.76 17.34 -8.46
C PRO A 147 -11.25 15.95 -8.90
N TRP A 148 -10.60 15.89 -10.06
CA TRP A 148 -9.81 14.71 -10.41
C TRP A 148 -8.46 14.79 -9.70
N TYR A 149 -8.19 13.83 -8.84
CA TYR A 149 -6.90 13.68 -8.17
C TYR A 149 -6.01 12.71 -8.92
N VAL A 150 -4.75 13.04 -9.11
CA VAL A 150 -3.73 12.12 -9.62
C VAL A 150 -3.23 11.26 -8.46
N MET A 151 -3.55 9.97 -8.51
CA MET A 151 -3.14 8.99 -7.50
C MET A 151 -1.74 8.42 -7.76
N GLY A 152 -1.20 8.64 -8.96
CA GLY A 152 0.18 8.31 -9.29
C GLY A 152 0.46 8.32 -10.79
N ARG A 153 1.71 8.66 -11.13
CA ARG A 153 2.30 8.45 -12.45
C ARG A 153 3.36 7.37 -12.32
N TRP A 154 3.22 6.29 -13.08
CA TRP A 154 3.96 5.07 -12.82
C TRP A 154 4.48 4.39 -14.09
N ALA A 155 5.74 4.00 -14.03
CA ALA A 155 6.40 3.03 -14.90
C ALA A 155 7.10 1.98 -14.01
N ALA A 156 7.43 0.81 -14.55
CA ALA A 156 8.16 -0.22 -13.84
C ALA A 156 9.64 0.18 -13.71
N GLY A 157 10.26 0.67 -14.78
CA GLY A 157 11.57 1.32 -14.74
C GLY A 157 11.50 2.79 -14.33
N ASP A 158 12.66 3.45 -14.25
CA ASP A 158 12.82 4.86 -13.92
C ASP A 158 13.46 5.69 -15.06
N GLN A 159 13.50 5.13 -16.28
CA GLN A 159 14.14 5.74 -17.45
C GLN A 159 13.16 6.51 -18.34
N ASP A 160 11.90 6.09 -18.42
CA ASP A 160 10.86 6.76 -19.22
C ASP A 160 10.30 7.99 -18.50
N ILE A 161 10.01 7.80 -17.21
CA ILE A 161 9.63 8.83 -16.24
C ILE A 161 10.23 8.42 -14.88
N ARG A 162 10.44 9.41 -14.02
CA ARG A 162 10.62 9.21 -12.57
C ARG A 162 9.23 8.99 -11.97
N ARG A 163 8.90 7.74 -11.65
CA ARG A 163 7.60 7.38 -11.04
C ARG A 163 7.33 8.27 -9.83
N THR A 164 6.12 8.79 -9.70
CA THR A 164 5.89 9.90 -8.79
C THR A 164 4.44 9.98 -8.31
N SER A 165 4.27 10.23 -7.01
CA SER A 165 3.07 10.85 -6.47
C SER A 165 3.00 12.33 -6.90
N VAL A 166 1.91 13.02 -6.55
CA VAL A 166 1.71 14.43 -6.86
C VAL A 166 1.26 15.14 -5.59
N ASP A 167 2.04 16.13 -5.18
CA ASP A 167 1.79 16.93 -3.96
C ASP A 167 0.71 17.99 -4.18
N ASP A 168 0.30 18.62 -3.07
CA ASP A 168 -0.55 19.81 -3.01
C ASP A 168 -1.90 19.66 -3.72
N GLN A 169 -2.51 18.48 -3.60
CA GLN A 169 -3.84 18.18 -4.14
C GLN A 169 -4.89 18.22 -3.02
N SER A 170 -5.77 19.22 -3.04
CA SER A 170 -6.90 19.34 -2.10
C SER A 170 -8.10 20.11 -2.70
N ASP A 171 -9.24 20.08 -1.99
CA ASP A 171 -10.48 20.79 -2.37
C ASP A 171 -11.27 21.36 -1.16
N ASP A 172 -10.58 21.75 -0.09
CA ASP A 172 -11.13 22.22 1.21
C ASP A 172 -11.93 21.17 2.01
N LYS A 173 -12.17 19.98 1.43
CA LYS A 173 -12.90 18.88 2.06
C LYS A 173 -12.07 17.60 2.14
N SER A 174 -11.16 17.43 1.20
CA SER A 174 -10.27 16.30 1.09
C SER A 174 -8.91 16.72 0.55
N SER A 175 -7.92 15.88 0.83
CA SER A 175 -6.56 16.01 0.34
C SER A 175 -6.00 14.65 -0.09
N ILE A 176 -4.98 14.67 -0.94
CA ILE A 176 -4.16 13.48 -1.23
C ILE A 176 -2.89 13.52 -0.38
N TRP A 177 -2.72 12.52 0.48
CA TRP A 177 -1.51 12.28 1.25
C TRP A 177 -0.67 11.23 0.53
N THR A 178 0.22 11.68 -0.36
CA THR A 178 1.10 10.85 -1.22
C THR A 178 0.33 9.93 -2.17
N ASP A 179 -0.34 8.90 -1.64
CA ASP A 179 -1.11 7.88 -2.38
C ASP A 179 -2.53 7.66 -1.83
N THR A 180 -2.88 8.34 -0.74
CA THR A 180 -4.14 8.16 0.00
C THR A 180 -5.01 9.39 -0.14
N PHE A 181 -6.20 9.23 -0.72
CA PHE A 181 -7.27 10.21 -0.55
C PHE A 181 -7.74 10.18 0.90
N ALA A 182 -7.89 11.34 1.53
CA ALA A 182 -8.44 11.47 2.87
C ALA A 182 -9.43 12.64 2.95
N ILE A 183 -10.55 12.44 3.65
CA ILE A 183 -11.41 13.53 4.13
C ILE A 183 -10.64 14.29 5.21
N ASP A 184 -10.55 15.62 5.08
CA ASP A 184 -9.71 16.44 5.94
C ASP A 184 -10.24 16.50 7.39
N ASP A 185 -11.57 16.57 7.55
CA ASP A 185 -12.23 16.48 8.87
C ASP A 185 -13.34 15.42 8.88
N PRO A 186 -13.01 14.16 9.19
CA PRO A 186 -13.99 13.07 9.32
C PRO A 186 -15.09 13.30 10.37
N ALA A 187 -14.85 14.17 11.37
CA ALA A 187 -15.80 14.43 12.45
C ALA A 187 -17.04 15.23 11.98
N THR A 188 -16.94 15.90 10.83
CA THR A 188 -18.09 16.54 10.16
C THR A 188 -19.14 15.55 9.66
N GLY A 189 -18.80 14.25 9.58
CA GLY A 189 -19.65 13.22 8.98
C GLY A 189 -19.58 13.18 7.45
N LEU A 190 -18.77 14.03 6.82
CA LEU A 190 -18.52 13.97 5.38
C LEU A 190 -17.85 12.64 5.01
N ARG A 191 -18.30 12.02 3.92
CA ARG A 191 -17.76 10.75 3.41
C ARG A 191 -17.66 10.78 1.90
N LEU A 192 -16.68 10.08 1.35
CA LEU A 192 -16.66 9.66 -0.04
C LEU A 192 -17.68 8.52 -0.22
N THR A 193 -18.71 8.72 -1.04
CA THR A 193 -19.81 7.73 -1.21
C THR A 193 -19.70 6.92 -2.49
N SER A 194 -19.03 7.46 -3.50
CA SER A 194 -18.76 6.76 -4.75
C SER A 194 -17.54 7.35 -5.44
N TYR A 195 -16.94 6.59 -6.35
CA TYR A 195 -15.83 7.06 -7.15
C TYR A 195 -15.84 6.49 -8.58
N ARG A 196 -15.07 7.14 -9.45
CA ARG A 196 -14.57 6.60 -10.72
C ARG A 196 -13.05 6.68 -10.73
N LEU A 197 -12.42 5.71 -11.39
CA LEU A 197 -11.01 5.77 -11.72
C LEU A 197 -10.85 6.08 -13.21
N ARG A 198 -9.90 6.96 -13.53
CA ARG A 198 -9.43 7.17 -14.90
C ARG A 198 -8.00 6.65 -14.99
N LEU A 199 -7.78 5.81 -15.98
CA LEU A 199 -6.49 5.26 -16.34
C LEU A 199 -6.09 5.85 -17.69
N THR A 200 -4.94 6.52 -17.72
CA THR A 200 -4.32 7.00 -18.95
C THR A 200 -3.09 6.17 -19.23
N LEU A 201 -3.05 5.57 -20.41
CA LEU A 201 -1.94 4.77 -20.91
C LEU A 201 -1.12 5.62 -21.87
N TYR A 202 0.21 5.62 -21.71
CA TYR A 202 1.12 6.39 -22.55
C TYR A 202 2.10 5.48 -23.28
N ARG A 203 2.47 5.86 -24.50
CA ARG A 203 3.57 5.27 -25.27
C ARG A 203 4.31 6.31 -26.08
N LYS A 204 5.57 6.04 -26.45
CA LYS A 204 6.30 6.89 -27.40
C LYS A 204 5.56 6.96 -28.75
N PRO A 205 5.43 8.14 -29.37
CA PRO A 205 4.76 8.32 -30.65
C PRO A 205 5.32 7.43 -31.75
N GLY A 206 4.44 6.95 -32.64
CA GLY A 206 4.81 6.10 -33.78
C GLY A 206 5.19 4.65 -33.42
N THR A 207 5.19 4.28 -32.14
CA THR A 207 5.47 2.90 -31.72
C THR A 207 4.19 2.06 -31.61
N LYS A 208 4.34 0.73 -31.70
CA LYS A 208 3.25 -0.23 -31.39
C LYS A 208 3.33 -0.78 -29.97
N ARG A 209 4.32 -0.37 -29.17
CA ARG A 209 4.46 -0.78 -27.77
C ARG A 209 3.28 -0.25 -26.98
N THR A 210 2.83 -0.99 -25.98
CA THR A 210 1.72 -0.58 -25.12
C THR A 210 1.98 -1.02 -23.70
N PRO A 211 1.67 -0.18 -22.71
CA PRO A 211 1.51 -0.69 -21.37
C PRO A 211 0.31 -1.64 -21.35
N THR A 212 0.33 -2.63 -20.46
CA THR A 212 -0.79 -3.54 -20.23
C THR A 212 -1.18 -3.47 -18.76
N VAL A 213 -2.42 -3.11 -18.47
CA VAL A 213 -2.94 -3.07 -17.09
C VAL A 213 -3.86 -4.25 -16.86
N TRP A 214 -3.56 -5.06 -15.85
CA TRP A 214 -4.31 -6.28 -15.52
C TRP A 214 -5.25 -6.12 -14.33
N ARG A 215 -4.98 -5.16 -13.45
CA ARG A 215 -5.84 -4.78 -12.34
C ARG A 215 -5.79 -3.27 -12.17
N LEU A 216 -6.94 -2.67 -11.92
CA LEU A 216 -7.10 -1.31 -11.42
C LEU A 216 -8.21 -1.32 -10.37
N GLY A 217 -8.08 -0.58 -9.29
CA GLY A 217 -9.14 -0.48 -8.30
C GLY A 217 -8.77 0.42 -7.14
N ALA A 218 -9.67 0.50 -6.16
CA ALA A 218 -9.38 1.17 -4.91
C ALA A 218 -9.99 0.41 -3.73
N MET A 219 -9.30 0.51 -2.60
CA MET A 219 -9.84 0.24 -1.28
C MET A 219 -10.36 1.55 -0.71
N GLY A 220 -11.62 1.57 -0.26
CA GLY A 220 -12.19 2.64 0.55
C GLY A 220 -12.44 2.15 1.98
N SER A 221 -12.24 3.02 2.97
CA SER A 221 -12.46 2.66 4.37
C SER A 221 -13.00 3.81 5.23
N ASP A 222 -13.73 3.45 6.27
CA ASP A 222 -14.15 4.33 7.38
C ASP A 222 -13.79 3.66 8.71
N ILE A 223 -12.49 3.61 9.02
CA ILE A 223 -12.01 3.02 10.28
C ILE A 223 -12.14 4.08 11.38
N PRO A 224 -12.89 3.83 12.47
CA PRO A 224 -13.06 4.82 13.53
C PRO A 224 -11.75 5.06 14.28
N ASP A 225 -11.67 6.23 14.92
CA ASP A 225 -10.62 6.57 15.86
C ASP A 225 -10.61 5.57 17.02
N ARG A 226 -9.47 4.87 17.18
CA ARG A 226 -9.27 3.90 18.25
C ARG A 226 -7.80 3.84 18.62
N PHE A 227 -7.54 3.81 19.93
CA PHE A 227 -6.19 3.66 20.51
C PHE A 227 -5.82 2.20 20.77
N THR A 228 -6.83 1.33 20.85
CA THR A 228 -6.69 -0.10 21.10
C THR A 228 -7.78 -0.86 20.34
N VAL A 229 -7.57 -2.17 20.21
CA VAL A 229 -8.56 -3.12 19.72
C VAL A 229 -8.58 -4.33 20.66
N PRO A 230 -9.72 -5.05 20.79
CA PRO A 230 -9.72 -6.35 21.42
C PRO A 230 -8.80 -7.31 20.66
N ALA A 231 -8.02 -8.10 21.38
CA ALA A 231 -7.26 -9.18 20.76
C ALA A 231 -8.21 -10.28 20.28
N SER A 232 -8.03 -10.73 19.05
CA SER A 232 -8.70 -11.90 18.47
C SER A 232 -8.25 -13.18 19.18
N ALA A 233 -9.14 -14.17 19.26
CA ALA A 233 -8.76 -15.50 19.75
C ALA A 233 -7.89 -16.21 18.69
N PRO A 234 -6.81 -16.90 19.10
CA PRO A 234 -5.99 -17.69 18.17
C PRO A 234 -6.76 -18.86 17.59
N GLY A 235 -6.64 -19.06 16.28
CA GLY A 235 -7.31 -20.13 15.53
C GLY A 235 -6.40 -20.96 14.62
N LEU A 236 -5.15 -20.53 14.40
CA LEU A 236 -4.21 -21.19 13.49
C LEU A 236 -2.83 -21.34 14.13
N ALA A 237 -2.18 -22.48 13.89
CA ALA A 237 -0.75 -22.71 14.16
C ALA A 237 -0.10 -23.20 12.87
N GLN A 238 0.62 -22.31 12.19
CA GLN A 238 1.22 -22.56 10.88
C GLN A 238 2.29 -21.51 10.59
N GLU A 239 3.38 -21.90 9.94
CA GLU A 239 4.41 -20.98 9.45
C GLU A 239 4.68 -21.25 7.96
N LEU A 240 4.68 -20.18 7.16
CA LEU A 240 5.04 -20.22 5.75
C LEU A 240 6.55 -20.02 5.59
N SER A 241 7.16 -20.76 4.67
CA SER A 241 8.60 -20.68 4.37
C SER A 241 8.94 -19.47 3.49
N VAL A 242 8.66 -18.27 3.98
CA VAL A 242 8.99 -17.02 3.30
C VAL A 242 10.49 -16.71 3.51
N PRO A 243 11.25 -16.38 2.44
CA PRO A 243 12.63 -15.90 2.54
C PRO A 243 12.77 -14.72 3.50
N ARG A 244 13.98 -14.54 4.03
CA ARG A 244 14.29 -13.55 5.05
C ARG A 244 15.33 -12.61 4.50
N TYR A 245 15.01 -11.32 4.47
CA TYR A 245 15.95 -10.27 4.08
C TYR A 245 15.92 -9.16 5.11
N SER A 246 17.10 -8.75 5.54
CA SER A 246 17.32 -7.57 6.35
C SER A 246 17.45 -6.34 5.46
N GLN A 247 16.82 -5.25 5.86
CA GLN A 247 17.09 -3.95 5.23
C GLN A 247 18.38 -3.32 5.77
N GLU A 248 18.74 -3.59 7.03
CA GLU A 248 19.83 -2.90 7.74
C GLU A 248 21.23 -3.26 7.20
N ILE A 249 21.39 -4.41 6.55
CA ILE A 249 22.66 -4.75 5.87
C ILE A 249 22.96 -3.81 4.70
N HIS A 250 21.95 -3.09 4.21
CA HIS A 250 22.06 -2.10 3.16
C HIS A 250 22.17 -0.67 3.67
N ALA A 251 22.41 -0.47 4.97
CA ALA A 251 22.55 0.86 5.55
C ALA A 251 23.61 1.70 4.80
N GLY A 252 23.21 2.88 4.34
CA GLY A 252 24.05 3.77 3.53
C GLY A 252 24.38 3.31 2.10
N GLN A 253 23.88 2.16 1.63
CA GLN A 253 23.99 1.74 0.23
C GLN A 253 22.92 2.45 -0.61
N TYR A 254 23.30 2.97 -1.79
CA TYR A 254 22.41 3.75 -2.67
C TYR A 254 21.63 4.87 -1.96
N PRO A 255 22.34 5.86 -1.38
CA PRO A 255 21.72 6.92 -0.59
C PRO A 255 20.69 7.76 -1.35
N GLU A 256 20.72 7.76 -2.68
CA GLU A 256 19.71 8.38 -3.53
C GLU A 256 18.30 7.78 -3.36
N TYR A 257 18.20 6.55 -2.84
CA TYR A 257 16.94 5.88 -2.55
C TYR A 257 16.66 5.94 -1.05
N ASP A 258 16.43 7.13 -0.49
CA ASP A 258 16.07 7.34 0.92
C ASP A 258 17.17 6.99 1.93
N ASN A 259 18.41 7.43 1.64
CA ASN A 259 19.63 7.23 2.45
C ASN A 259 20.10 5.76 2.59
N GLY A 260 19.40 4.81 1.99
CA GLY A 260 19.76 3.40 1.97
C GLY A 260 18.82 2.52 2.79
N GLY A 261 19.32 1.35 3.17
CA GLY A 261 18.57 0.27 3.81
C GLY A 261 17.72 0.68 5.02
N GLU A 262 18.08 1.73 5.75
CA GLU A 262 17.37 2.20 6.95
C GLU A 262 15.90 2.59 6.69
N ALA A 263 15.53 2.84 5.43
CA ALA A 263 14.16 3.17 5.02
C ALA A 263 13.53 2.15 4.04
N TRP A 264 14.13 0.98 3.85
CA TRP A 264 13.72 -0.01 2.84
C TRP A 264 12.80 -1.11 3.36
N CYS A 265 12.11 -0.92 4.49
CA CYS A 265 11.22 -1.93 5.06
C CYS A 265 10.14 -2.45 4.08
N SER A 266 9.54 -1.55 3.29
CA SER A 266 8.51 -1.88 2.30
C SER A 266 9.05 -2.69 1.10
N PRO A 267 10.09 -2.23 0.38
CA PRO A 267 10.67 -3.02 -0.72
C PRO A 267 11.28 -4.34 -0.23
N THR A 268 11.92 -4.37 0.94
CA THR A 268 12.48 -5.61 1.53
C THR A 268 11.37 -6.62 1.83
N SER A 269 10.29 -6.20 2.49
CA SER A 269 9.11 -7.04 2.73
C SER A 269 8.44 -7.51 1.45
N SER A 270 8.38 -6.62 0.45
CA SER A 270 7.82 -6.96 -0.87
C SER A 270 8.62 -8.06 -1.53
N GLN A 271 9.95 -7.93 -1.56
CA GLN A 271 10.84 -8.90 -2.17
C GLN A 271 10.77 -10.28 -1.48
N MET A 272 10.65 -10.32 -0.15
CA MET A 272 10.45 -11.57 0.60
C MET A 272 9.22 -12.34 0.11
N ILE A 273 8.06 -11.70 -0.04
CA ILE A 273 6.84 -12.38 -0.53
C ILE A 273 6.92 -12.69 -2.02
N ILE A 274 7.49 -11.81 -2.84
CA ILE A 274 7.65 -12.05 -4.28
C ILE A 274 8.45 -13.34 -4.50
N GLU A 275 9.54 -13.54 -3.77
CA GLU A 275 10.36 -14.76 -3.87
C GLU A 275 9.72 -16.00 -3.24
N TYR A 276 8.92 -15.84 -2.18
CA TYR A 276 8.09 -16.93 -1.65
C TYR A 276 7.20 -17.53 -2.74
N TRP A 277 6.69 -16.71 -3.66
CA TRP A 277 5.91 -17.15 -4.81
C TRP A 277 6.76 -17.53 -6.03
N GLY A 278 8.09 -17.52 -5.92
CA GLY A 278 9.03 -17.89 -6.99
C GLY A 278 9.42 -16.76 -7.94
N GLY A 279 9.02 -15.52 -7.67
CA GLY A 279 9.42 -14.35 -8.45
C GLY A 279 10.88 -13.98 -8.17
N ARG A 280 11.81 -14.50 -8.97
CA ARG A 280 13.25 -14.21 -8.83
C ARG A 280 13.73 -13.31 -9.97
N LEU A 281 14.55 -12.33 -9.62
CA LEU A 281 15.24 -11.48 -10.59
C LEU A 281 16.36 -12.28 -11.25
N THR A 282 16.59 -12.00 -12.53
CA THR A 282 17.70 -12.57 -13.31
C THR A 282 19.01 -11.84 -13.00
N PRO A 283 20.19 -12.49 -13.21
CA PRO A 283 21.48 -11.81 -13.09
C PRO A 283 21.56 -10.52 -13.92
N GLU A 284 20.96 -10.50 -15.13
CA GLU A 284 20.94 -9.33 -16.01
C GLU A 284 20.15 -8.18 -15.40
N GLN A 285 19.03 -8.46 -14.73
CA GLN A 285 18.23 -7.45 -14.01
C GLN A 285 18.95 -6.92 -12.77
N LEU A 286 19.86 -7.69 -12.20
CA LEU A 286 20.64 -7.32 -11.01
C LEU A 286 22.01 -6.72 -11.36
N ALA A 287 22.41 -6.74 -12.63
CA ALA A 287 23.75 -6.32 -13.07
C ALA A 287 24.10 -4.85 -12.81
N TRP A 288 23.10 -4.01 -12.52
CA TRP A 288 23.33 -2.61 -12.12
C TRP A 288 23.73 -2.47 -10.65
N VAL A 289 23.47 -3.49 -9.82
CA VAL A 289 23.79 -3.49 -8.40
C VAL A 289 25.28 -3.79 -8.21
N ASP A 290 25.90 -3.09 -7.26
CA ASP A 290 27.29 -3.32 -6.89
C ASP A 290 27.46 -4.78 -6.44
N PRO A 291 28.32 -5.57 -7.10
CA PRO A 291 28.45 -6.99 -6.81
C PRO A 291 29.04 -7.29 -5.42
N THR A 292 29.52 -6.27 -4.69
CA THR A 292 29.99 -6.41 -3.30
C THR A 292 28.85 -6.36 -2.28
N TYR A 293 27.66 -5.89 -2.68
CA TYR A 293 26.49 -5.85 -1.81
C TYR A 293 25.81 -7.22 -1.77
N ALA A 294 25.51 -7.68 -0.56
CA ALA A 294 24.61 -8.82 -0.36
C ALA A 294 23.20 -8.46 -0.85
N ASP A 295 22.37 -9.47 -1.09
CA ASP A 295 20.95 -9.31 -1.40
C ASP A 295 20.61 -8.23 -2.45
N PRO A 296 21.21 -8.30 -3.65
CA PRO A 296 21.03 -7.28 -4.68
C PRO A 296 19.56 -7.09 -5.10
N GLN A 297 18.72 -8.10 -4.88
CA GLN A 297 17.27 -8.03 -5.06
C GLN A 297 16.59 -6.97 -4.18
N VAL A 298 17.12 -6.69 -2.98
CA VAL A 298 16.59 -5.65 -2.08
C VAL A 298 16.93 -4.26 -2.63
N CYS A 299 18.17 -4.05 -3.10
CA CYS A 299 18.56 -2.83 -3.81
C CYS A 299 17.71 -2.60 -5.07
N HIS A 300 17.45 -3.68 -5.83
CA HIS A 300 16.53 -3.66 -6.96
C HIS A 300 15.13 -3.21 -6.53
N ALA A 301 14.54 -3.86 -5.52
CA ALA A 301 13.22 -3.52 -5.05
C ALA A 301 13.13 -2.06 -4.57
N ALA A 302 14.15 -1.54 -3.89
CA ALA A 302 14.20 -0.15 -3.46
C ALA A 302 14.12 0.82 -4.66
N ARG A 303 15.03 0.68 -5.64
CA ARG A 303 14.99 1.49 -6.87
C ARG A 303 13.66 1.40 -7.61
N TYR A 304 13.06 0.21 -7.66
CA TYR A 304 11.84 -0.07 -8.44
C TYR A 304 10.55 0.32 -7.72
N THR A 305 10.62 0.69 -6.44
CA THR A 305 9.49 1.20 -5.65
C THR A 305 9.64 2.66 -5.21
N PHE A 306 10.83 3.24 -5.35
CA PHE A 306 11.11 4.63 -4.99
C PHE A 306 10.18 5.61 -5.71
N ASP A 307 9.46 6.41 -4.93
CA ASP A 307 8.63 7.53 -5.38
C ASP A 307 9.45 8.82 -5.28
N TYR A 308 9.70 9.45 -6.43
CA TYR A 308 10.60 10.60 -6.52
C TYR A 308 10.02 11.89 -5.92
N GLN A 309 8.69 12.02 -5.79
CA GLN A 309 8.09 13.17 -5.09
C GLN A 309 8.09 12.95 -3.58
N TYR A 310 7.69 11.76 -3.14
CA TYR A 310 7.74 11.38 -1.72
C TYR A 310 9.17 11.27 -1.18
N ALA A 311 10.14 11.04 -2.08
CA ALA A 311 11.54 10.74 -1.77
C ALA A 311 11.71 9.50 -0.86
N GLY A 312 10.89 8.47 -1.08
CA GLY A 312 10.89 7.26 -0.27
C GLY A 312 10.32 6.04 -0.97
N CYS A 313 10.55 4.86 -0.39
CA CYS A 313 10.08 3.57 -0.95
C CYS A 313 8.74 3.09 -0.36
N GLY A 314 8.08 3.92 0.47
CA GLY A 314 6.89 3.55 1.24
C GLY A 314 5.54 3.72 0.53
N ASN A 315 5.52 4.16 -0.73
CA ASN A 315 4.28 4.38 -1.48
C ASN A 315 3.52 3.06 -1.73
N TRP A 316 2.28 2.96 -1.23
CA TRP A 316 1.52 1.70 -1.20
C TRP A 316 1.28 1.10 -2.60
N PRO A 317 0.63 1.83 -3.53
CA PRO A 317 0.37 1.29 -4.85
C PRO A 317 1.65 1.02 -5.65
N PHE A 318 2.76 1.72 -5.40
CA PHE A 318 4.00 1.49 -6.13
C PHE A 318 4.63 0.14 -5.77
N ASN A 319 4.62 -0.24 -4.49
CA ASN A 319 5.07 -1.58 -4.05
C ASN A 319 4.17 -2.68 -4.62
N ALA A 320 2.84 -2.50 -4.57
CA ALA A 320 1.90 -3.47 -5.14
C ALA A 320 2.03 -3.59 -6.67
N ALA A 321 2.31 -2.49 -7.37
CA ALA A 321 2.57 -2.50 -8.81
C ALA A 321 3.92 -3.16 -9.14
N TYR A 322 4.97 -2.92 -8.35
CA TYR A 322 6.26 -3.61 -8.47
C TYR A 322 6.11 -5.13 -8.37
N ALA A 323 5.40 -5.63 -7.35
CA ALA A 323 5.15 -7.07 -7.20
C ALA A 323 4.45 -7.67 -8.43
N ALA A 324 3.57 -6.90 -9.08
CA ALA A 324 2.87 -7.34 -10.28
C ALA A 324 3.73 -7.33 -11.56
N THR A 325 4.95 -6.80 -11.53
CA THR A 325 5.90 -6.88 -12.65
C THR A 325 6.51 -8.28 -12.81
N PHE A 326 6.43 -9.11 -11.76
CA PHE A 326 6.88 -10.49 -11.79
C PHE A 326 5.82 -11.40 -12.42
N ASP A 327 6.29 -12.32 -13.26
CA ASP A 327 5.41 -13.22 -13.99
C ASP A 327 4.55 -14.06 -13.05
N GLY A 328 3.25 -14.11 -13.34
CA GLY A 328 2.31 -14.89 -12.55
C GLY A 328 1.98 -14.32 -11.18
N LEU A 329 2.41 -13.09 -10.85
CA LEU A 329 2.07 -12.40 -9.61
C LEU A 329 1.11 -11.22 -9.79
N GLN A 330 0.37 -10.95 -8.72
CA GLN A 330 -0.48 -9.78 -8.58
C GLN A 330 -0.50 -9.30 -7.14
N GLY A 331 -0.80 -8.01 -6.95
CA GLY A 331 -0.88 -7.39 -5.64
C GLY A 331 -2.12 -6.52 -5.46
N VAL A 332 -2.53 -6.33 -4.22
CA VAL A 332 -3.51 -5.31 -3.82
C VAL A 332 -3.04 -4.60 -2.55
N VAL A 333 -3.49 -3.36 -2.40
CA VAL A 333 -3.46 -2.64 -1.13
C VAL A 333 -4.86 -2.74 -0.52
N THR A 334 -4.95 -3.15 0.75
CA THR A 334 -6.23 -3.24 1.44
C THR A 334 -6.08 -3.02 2.95
N ARG A 335 -7.18 -3.05 3.68
CA ARG A 335 -7.20 -3.04 5.15
C ARG A 335 -7.83 -4.32 5.66
N LEU A 336 -7.21 -4.96 6.64
CA LEU A 336 -7.78 -6.09 7.38
C LEU A 336 -8.26 -5.62 8.76
N GLY A 337 -9.28 -6.30 9.29
CA GLY A 337 -9.96 -5.88 10.52
C GLY A 337 -9.52 -6.64 11.77
N SER A 338 -8.80 -7.75 11.61
CA SER A 338 -8.41 -8.65 12.70
C SER A 338 -7.23 -9.55 12.31
N LEU A 339 -6.55 -10.15 13.28
CA LEU A 339 -5.65 -11.27 13.01
C LEU A 339 -6.40 -12.53 12.55
N THR A 340 -7.70 -12.69 12.84
CA THR A 340 -8.52 -13.79 12.28
C THR A 340 -8.63 -13.70 10.75
N ASP A 341 -8.74 -12.50 10.20
CA ASP A 341 -8.66 -12.28 8.74
C ASP A 341 -7.30 -12.72 8.19
N LEU A 342 -6.24 -12.40 8.92
CA LEU A 342 -4.87 -12.74 8.55
C LEU A 342 -4.61 -14.26 8.66
N GLU A 343 -5.10 -14.92 9.70
CA GLU A 343 -5.11 -16.39 9.84
C GLU A 343 -5.83 -17.06 8.68
N THR A 344 -6.96 -16.50 8.22
CA THR A 344 -7.68 -17.01 7.04
C THR A 344 -6.80 -17.00 5.79
N LEU A 345 -5.98 -15.96 5.61
CA LEU A 345 -5.05 -15.83 4.48
C LEU A 345 -3.83 -16.75 4.63
N ILE A 346 -3.20 -16.80 5.81
CA ILE A 346 -2.06 -17.69 6.10
C ILE A 346 -2.46 -19.16 5.95
N ALA A 347 -3.65 -19.53 6.41
CA ALA A 347 -4.20 -20.87 6.19
C ALA A 347 -4.34 -21.19 4.70
N ALA A 348 -4.52 -20.20 3.82
CA ALA A 348 -4.53 -20.39 2.37
C ALA A 348 -3.14 -20.24 1.71
N GLY A 349 -2.08 -20.10 2.50
CA GLY A 349 -0.70 -19.93 2.03
C GLY A 349 -0.37 -18.51 1.55
N ILE A 350 -1.17 -17.50 1.93
CA ILE A 350 -0.98 -16.11 1.52
C ILE A 350 -0.38 -15.32 2.69
N PRO A 351 0.93 -15.00 2.67
CA PRO A 351 1.52 -14.07 3.63
C PRO A 351 1.00 -12.64 3.38
N ALA A 352 1.10 -11.78 4.40
CA ALA A 352 0.69 -10.39 4.30
C ALA A 352 1.78 -9.46 4.84
N ILE A 353 1.92 -8.29 4.23
CA ILE A 353 2.84 -7.26 4.71
C ILE A 353 2.00 -6.21 5.43
N THR A 354 2.19 -6.08 6.73
CA THR A 354 1.40 -5.19 7.59
C THR A 354 2.18 -3.94 7.96
N SER A 355 1.47 -2.81 7.99
CA SER A 355 2.00 -1.54 8.47
C SER A 355 1.93 -1.44 9.98
N GLN A 356 3.07 -1.19 10.63
CA GLN A 356 3.20 -1.08 12.08
C GLN A 356 3.65 0.33 12.49
N SER A 357 3.14 0.80 13.64
CA SER A 357 3.57 2.06 14.27
C SER A 357 3.48 1.94 15.79
N PHE A 358 4.61 2.06 16.47
CA PHE A 358 4.72 1.71 17.90
C PHE A 358 5.89 2.40 18.61
N LEU A 359 5.73 2.65 19.91
CA LEU A 359 6.85 2.94 20.80
C LEU A 359 7.56 1.64 21.17
N LYS A 360 8.84 1.74 21.55
CA LYS A 360 9.68 0.58 21.84
C LYS A 360 9.09 -0.37 22.88
N GLU A 361 8.36 0.20 23.84
CA GLU A 361 7.75 -0.52 24.96
C GLU A 361 6.43 -1.22 24.58
N GLU A 362 5.87 -0.95 23.40
CA GLU A 362 4.57 -1.48 22.98
C GLU A 362 4.65 -2.79 22.19
N LEU A 363 5.84 -3.19 21.73
CA LEU A 363 6.07 -4.44 21.03
C LEU A 363 7.26 -5.17 21.66
N THR A 364 6.96 -6.10 22.57
CA THR A 364 7.97 -6.88 23.29
C THR A 364 8.85 -7.65 22.31
N GLY A 365 10.17 -7.56 22.48
CA GLY A 365 11.14 -8.25 21.64
C GLY A 365 11.54 -7.50 20.36
N ALA A 366 10.89 -6.39 20.01
CA ALA A 366 11.29 -5.60 18.84
C ALA A 366 12.64 -4.89 19.04
N GLY A 367 12.87 -4.33 20.23
CA GLY A 367 14.13 -3.65 20.58
C GLY A 367 14.24 -2.20 20.09
N TYR A 368 13.30 -1.73 19.28
CA TYR A 368 13.20 -0.38 18.74
C TYR A 368 11.74 0.11 18.74
N GLY A 369 11.52 1.39 18.44
CA GLY A 369 10.20 1.96 18.14
C GLY A 369 10.22 2.70 16.81
N THR A 370 9.06 2.93 16.20
CA THR A 370 8.93 3.48 14.85
C THR A 370 7.64 4.30 14.66
N SER A 371 7.70 5.32 13.80
CA SER A 371 6.52 6.04 13.29
C SER A 371 5.79 5.29 12.17
N GLY A 372 6.48 4.38 11.48
CA GLY A 372 5.94 3.55 10.40
C GLY A 372 6.97 2.50 10.00
N HIS A 373 6.56 1.25 9.89
CA HIS A 373 7.43 0.13 9.51
C HIS A 373 6.61 -0.98 8.85
N LEU A 374 7.15 -1.58 7.80
CA LEU A 374 6.49 -2.69 7.11
C LEU A 374 7.12 -4.00 7.56
N MET A 375 6.26 -4.95 7.97
CA MET A 375 6.68 -6.26 8.45
C MET A 375 5.85 -7.34 7.77
N THR A 376 6.47 -8.47 7.47
CA THR A 376 5.78 -9.59 6.79
C THR A 376 5.28 -10.60 7.80
N VAL A 377 3.97 -10.77 7.94
CA VAL A 377 3.38 -11.86 8.72
C VAL A 377 3.44 -13.15 7.91
N ILE A 378 4.11 -14.16 8.45
CA ILE A 378 4.35 -15.44 7.80
C ILE A 378 3.67 -16.60 8.52
N GLY A 379 3.11 -16.38 9.71
CA GLY A 379 2.56 -17.46 10.49
C GLY A 379 2.10 -17.08 11.89
N PHE A 380 1.70 -18.10 12.61
CA PHE A 380 1.29 -18.06 14.01
C PHE A 380 1.81 -19.30 14.73
N THR A 381 2.27 -19.12 15.97
CA THR A 381 2.70 -20.22 16.87
C THR A 381 1.50 -21.00 17.42
N ALA A 382 1.75 -22.09 18.15
CA ALA A 382 0.69 -22.88 18.78
C ALA A 382 -0.07 -22.09 19.86
N GLU A 383 0.62 -21.18 20.55
CA GLU A 383 0.07 -20.25 21.53
C GLU A 383 -0.67 -19.07 20.87
N GLY A 384 -0.54 -18.97 19.54
CA GLY A 384 -1.12 -17.93 18.72
C GLY A 384 -0.18 -16.78 18.39
N ASP A 385 0.95 -16.61 19.06
CA ASP A 385 1.82 -15.46 18.80
C ASP A 385 2.25 -15.33 17.33
N VAL A 386 2.33 -14.09 16.85
CA VAL A 386 2.54 -13.75 15.45
C VAL A 386 3.98 -14.06 15.06
N ILE A 387 4.17 -14.88 14.03
CA ILE A 387 5.47 -15.11 13.42
C ILE A 387 5.61 -14.13 12.25
N ALA A 388 6.56 -13.21 12.37
CA ALA A 388 6.80 -12.18 11.37
C ALA A 388 8.27 -12.12 10.96
N ASN A 389 8.52 -11.87 9.68
CA ASN A 389 9.80 -11.42 9.18
C ASN A 389 9.86 -9.89 9.34
N ASP A 390 10.69 -9.44 10.29
CA ASP A 390 10.98 -8.05 10.59
C ASP A 390 12.27 -7.59 9.86
N PRO A 391 12.16 -6.82 8.77
CA PRO A 391 13.34 -6.43 8.00
C PRO A 391 14.29 -5.50 8.77
N ALA A 392 13.83 -4.82 9.82
CA ALA A 392 14.67 -4.00 10.71
C ALA A 392 15.44 -4.89 11.71
N SER A 393 16.28 -5.76 11.17
CA SER A 393 17.09 -6.74 11.89
C SER A 393 18.54 -6.66 11.43
N PRO A 394 19.54 -6.96 12.28
CA PRO A 394 20.95 -6.74 11.95
C PRO A 394 21.49 -7.60 10.81
N ASN A 395 20.82 -8.72 10.49
CA ASN A 395 21.12 -9.64 9.39
C ASN A 395 19.88 -10.51 9.09
N ASP A 396 19.95 -11.30 8.03
CA ASP A 396 18.85 -12.15 7.56
C ASP A 396 18.43 -13.23 8.56
N GLU A 397 19.37 -13.80 9.32
CA GLU A 397 19.07 -14.81 10.32
C GLU A 397 18.18 -14.25 11.44
N ALA A 398 18.38 -12.99 11.81
CA ALA A 398 17.64 -12.30 12.87
C ALA A 398 16.27 -11.74 12.43
N VAL A 399 15.92 -11.81 11.14
CA VAL A 399 14.68 -11.26 10.58
C VAL A 399 13.44 -11.96 11.14
N ARG A 400 13.47 -13.28 11.30
CA ARG A 400 12.30 -14.01 11.83
C ARG A 400 12.15 -13.77 13.32
N ARG A 401 11.00 -13.24 13.72
CA ARG A 401 10.64 -12.96 15.11
C ARG A 401 9.26 -13.47 15.46
N VAL A 402 9.03 -13.68 16.75
CA VAL A 402 7.73 -14.05 17.32
C VAL A 402 7.28 -12.91 18.24
N TYR A 403 6.10 -12.38 17.99
CA TYR A 403 5.54 -11.24 18.69
C TYR A 403 4.22 -11.61 19.35
N LYS A 404 4.00 -11.09 20.56
CA LYS A 404 2.76 -11.34 21.29
C LYS A 404 1.56 -10.88 20.50
N ARG A 405 0.56 -11.75 20.36
CA ARG A 405 -0.66 -11.50 19.58
C ARG A 405 -1.30 -10.14 19.90
N ALA A 406 -1.60 -9.90 21.17
CA ALA A 406 -2.34 -8.71 21.60
C ALA A 406 -1.55 -7.41 21.36
N GLU A 407 -0.23 -7.44 21.53
CA GLU A 407 0.64 -6.30 21.25
C GLU A 407 0.64 -5.99 19.75
N TRP A 408 0.86 -7.00 18.92
CA TRP A 408 0.84 -6.88 17.46
C TRP A 408 -0.49 -6.35 16.93
N GLU A 409 -1.61 -6.96 17.33
CA GLU A 409 -2.93 -6.60 16.85
C GLU A 409 -3.31 -5.17 17.27
N LYS A 410 -2.93 -4.75 18.48
CA LYS A 410 -3.10 -3.37 18.94
C LYS A 410 -2.36 -2.38 18.06
N ILE A 411 -1.06 -2.59 17.83
CA ILE A 411 -0.24 -1.62 17.08
C ILE A 411 -0.57 -1.57 15.59
N TRP A 412 -1.08 -2.68 15.03
CA TRP A 412 -1.49 -2.79 13.64
C TRP A 412 -2.88 -2.19 13.37
N LEU A 413 -3.84 -2.44 14.26
CA LEU A 413 -5.24 -2.10 13.95
C LEU A 413 -5.68 -0.75 14.51
N ARG A 414 -4.97 -0.17 15.48
CA ARG A 414 -5.29 1.18 15.99
C ARG A 414 -5.09 2.24 14.91
N THR A 415 -5.94 3.26 14.94
CA THR A 415 -5.88 4.44 14.04
C THR A 415 -5.32 5.67 14.75
N LYS A 416 -5.23 5.65 16.08
CA LYS A 416 -4.59 6.69 16.89
C LYS A 416 -3.63 6.07 17.89
N ARG A 417 -2.58 6.81 18.25
CA ARG A 417 -1.65 6.45 19.33
C ARG A 417 -1.01 7.69 19.93
N TYR A 418 -0.42 7.54 21.10
CA TYR A 418 0.49 8.53 21.66
C TYR A 418 1.91 8.30 21.13
N ASN A 419 2.58 9.37 20.72
CA ASN A 419 4.02 9.33 20.43
C ASN A 419 4.84 9.50 21.74
N ALA A 420 6.16 9.50 21.63
CA ALA A 420 7.06 9.61 22.79
C ALA A 420 6.91 10.94 23.57
N SER A 421 6.37 11.99 22.92
CA SER A 421 6.07 13.27 23.57
C SER A 421 4.63 13.37 24.11
N GLY A 422 3.86 12.27 24.11
CA GLY A 422 2.47 12.25 24.57
C GLY A 422 1.46 12.91 23.61
N LYS A 423 1.85 13.23 22.38
CA LYS A 423 0.93 13.78 21.35
C LYS A 423 0.18 12.65 20.65
N VAL A 424 -1.11 12.85 20.41
CA VAL A 424 -1.91 11.95 19.55
C VAL A 424 -1.43 12.06 18.11
N VAL A 425 -1.05 10.93 17.53
CA VAL A 425 -0.64 10.77 16.14
C VAL A 425 -1.39 9.59 15.51
N SER A 426 -1.36 9.51 14.18
CA SER A 426 -2.01 8.43 13.44
C SER A 426 -1.35 7.07 13.70
N GLY A 427 -2.18 6.04 13.79
CA GLY A 427 -1.81 4.63 13.67
C GLY A 427 -2.10 4.12 12.26
N THR A 428 -1.89 2.84 12.03
CA THR A 428 -1.90 2.29 10.67
C THR A 428 -3.28 1.80 10.22
N GLY A 429 -4.18 1.51 11.16
CA GLY A 429 -5.58 1.18 10.88
C GLY A 429 -5.76 -0.10 10.05
N GLY A 430 -4.82 -1.05 10.12
CA GLY A 430 -4.92 -2.35 9.45
C GLY A 430 -4.50 -2.38 7.98
N VAL A 431 -3.92 -1.31 7.44
CA VAL A 431 -3.46 -1.29 6.03
C VAL A 431 -2.36 -2.34 5.81
N CYS A 432 -2.42 -3.02 4.67
CA CYS A 432 -1.50 -4.08 4.30
C CYS A 432 -1.39 -4.27 2.78
N TYR A 433 -0.31 -4.94 2.39
CA TYR A 433 -0.15 -5.54 1.06
C TYR A 433 -0.55 -7.01 1.09
N LEU A 434 -1.31 -7.44 0.08
CA LEU A 434 -1.51 -8.85 -0.21
C LEU A 434 -0.97 -9.15 -1.61
N TYR A 435 0.07 -9.98 -1.69
CA TYR A 435 0.62 -10.49 -2.95
C TYR A 435 0.33 -11.97 -3.08
N PHE A 436 -0.18 -12.37 -4.24
CA PHE A 436 -0.66 -13.72 -4.49
C PHE A 436 -0.58 -14.06 -5.98
N PRO A 437 -0.70 -15.34 -6.36
CA PRO A 437 -0.66 -15.74 -7.76
C PRO A 437 -1.73 -15.04 -8.61
N ALA A 438 -1.38 -14.69 -9.84
CA ALA A 438 -2.29 -14.15 -10.86
C ALA A 438 -3.49 -15.07 -11.13
N ARG A 439 -3.33 -16.36 -10.84
CA ARG A 439 -4.36 -17.41 -10.91
C ARG A 439 -4.43 -18.12 -9.57
N PRO A 440 -5.12 -17.55 -8.56
CA PRO A 440 -5.23 -18.17 -7.25
C PRO A 440 -6.01 -19.49 -7.32
N THR A 441 -5.66 -20.43 -6.46
CA THR A 441 -6.42 -21.69 -6.28
C THR A 441 -7.81 -21.41 -5.71
N PRO A 442 -8.78 -22.33 -5.82
CA PRO A 442 -10.11 -22.15 -5.20
C PRO A 442 -10.06 -21.84 -3.69
N ARG A 443 -9.11 -22.45 -2.96
CA ARG A 443 -8.87 -22.17 -1.53
C ARG A 443 -8.43 -20.73 -1.30
N GLN A 444 -7.49 -20.25 -2.12
CA GLN A 444 -7.01 -18.87 -2.07
C GLN A 444 -8.09 -17.86 -2.46
N CYS A 445 -8.87 -18.13 -3.51
CA CYS A 445 -10.03 -17.31 -3.89
C CYS A 445 -11.02 -17.16 -2.73
N LYS A 446 -11.33 -18.27 -2.03
CA LYS A 446 -12.23 -18.24 -0.88
C LYS A 446 -11.66 -17.39 0.27
N ALA A 447 -10.38 -17.52 0.57
CA ALA A 447 -9.72 -16.74 1.63
C ALA A 447 -9.67 -15.25 1.30
N LEU A 448 -9.26 -14.89 0.07
CA LEU A 448 -9.28 -13.50 -0.41
C LEU A 448 -10.69 -12.90 -0.36
N ALA A 449 -11.70 -13.65 -0.82
CA ALA A 449 -13.09 -13.19 -0.81
C ALA A 449 -13.64 -13.00 0.61
N ALA A 450 -13.18 -13.80 1.58
CA ALA A 450 -13.56 -13.67 2.99
C ALA A 450 -13.14 -12.31 3.56
N VAL A 451 -11.95 -11.82 3.16
CA VAL A 451 -11.42 -10.50 3.54
C VAL A 451 -11.80 -9.39 2.55
N GLY A 452 -12.73 -9.66 1.64
CA GLY A 452 -13.27 -8.66 0.71
C GLY A 452 -12.44 -8.43 -0.56
N VAL A 453 -11.37 -9.18 -0.80
CA VAL A 453 -10.55 -9.08 -2.03
C VAL A 453 -11.06 -10.07 -3.09
N ARG A 454 -11.21 -9.61 -4.34
CA ARG A 454 -11.70 -10.43 -5.46
C ARG A 454 -10.76 -10.38 -6.66
#